data_AF-A0A7T7HIB2-F1
#
_entry.id   AF-A0A7T7HIB2-F1
#
_cell.length_a   1.000
_cell.length_b   1.000
_cell.length_c   1.000
_cell.angle_alpha   90.00
_cell.angle_beta   90.00
_cell.angle_gamma   90.00
#
_symmetry.space_group_name_H-M   'P 1'
#
loop_
_entity.id
_entity.type
_entity.pdbx_description
1 polymer ?
#
loop_
_entity_poly.entity_id
_entity_poly.type
_entity_poly.pdbx_seq_one_letter_code
_entity_poly.pdbx_strand_id
1 'polypeptide(L)'
;MFEYLIYNRRYPEFAFTHAFNDGLEAWKVHVLKTDRAASAFCIVLEATEELRTLYSYDYATPPDGLFCGKRGRLPETSVDFRIYKLLERLVSYAATGHYFALPALAEVEDWSDIRLNPDIRYYVEARQARRYGNEPAPILRDTVIALQGKDRLAFVEDAIKRNDLYAVIETSPPCSDFAPEALAKAREAARGDPI
;
A
#
# COMPACT_ATOMS: atom_id res chain seq x y z
N MET A 1 14.19 4.87 -16.84
CA MET A 1 15.40 5.73 -16.91
C MET A 1 15.44 6.60 -18.16
N PHE A 2 15.31 6.05 -19.38
CA PHE A 2 15.37 6.84 -20.62
C PHE A 2 14.31 7.96 -20.73
N GLU A 3 13.05 7.68 -20.38
CA GLU A 3 11.98 8.70 -20.38
C GLU A 3 12.22 9.83 -19.37
N TYR A 4 12.84 9.53 -18.23
CA TYR A 4 13.22 10.55 -17.24
C TYR A 4 14.29 11.49 -17.79
N LEU A 5 15.28 10.97 -18.53
CA LEU A 5 16.28 11.80 -19.20
C LEU A 5 15.65 12.70 -20.27
N ILE A 6 14.66 12.19 -21.02
CA ILE A 6 13.88 13.01 -21.97
C ILE A 6 13.09 14.09 -21.23
N TYR A 7 12.46 13.75 -20.11
CA TYR A 7 11.72 14.70 -19.28
C TYR A 7 12.62 15.84 -18.79
N ASN A 8 13.80 15.52 -18.24
CA ASN A 8 14.77 16.51 -17.77
C ASN A 8 15.31 17.39 -18.91
N ARG A 9 15.45 16.86 -20.13
CA ARG A 9 15.82 17.67 -21.30
C ARG A 9 14.72 18.66 -21.69
N ARG A 10 13.45 18.29 -21.49
CA ARG A 10 12.28 19.11 -21.81
C ARG A 10 11.96 20.14 -20.71
N TYR A 11 12.25 19.81 -19.46
CA TYR A 11 12.04 20.64 -18.27
C TYR A 11 13.36 20.81 -17.51
N PRO A 12 14.34 21.56 -18.04
CA PRO A 12 15.67 21.69 -17.45
C PRO A 12 15.62 22.26 -16.02
N GLU A 13 14.70 23.18 -15.73
CA GLU A 13 14.47 23.74 -14.40
C GLU A 13 14.14 22.67 -13.34
N PHE A 14 13.48 21.59 -13.73
CA PHE A 14 13.22 20.46 -12.83
C PHE A 14 14.51 19.71 -12.48
N ALA A 15 15.40 19.53 -13.47
CA ALA A 15 16.67 18.84 -13.29
C ALA A 15 17.66 19.62 -12.39
N PHE A 16 17.56 20.96 -12.36
CA PHE A 16 18.43 21.80 -11.53
C PHE A 16 17.95 21.97 -10.08
N THR A 17 16.70 21.63 -9.78
CA THR A 17 16.08 21.87 -8.46
C THR A 17 16.08 20.64 -7.55
N HIS A 18 16.40 19.45 -8.08
CA HIS A 18 16.37 18.20 -7.34
C HIS A 18 17.69 17.44 -7.48
N ALA A 19 18.12 16.76 -6.41
CA ALA A 19 19.10 15.69 -6.55
C ALA A 19 18.52 14.59 -7.45
N PHE A 20 19.37 13.86 -8.18
CA PHE A 20 18.92 12.94 -9.22
C PHE A 20 17.87 11.93 -8.74
N ASN A 21 18.10 11.29 -7.58
CA ASN A 21 17.19 10.28 -7.02
C ASN A 21 15.85 10.88 -6.58
N ASP A 22 15.87 12.04 -5.92
CA ASP A 22 14.65 12.72 -5.49
C ASP A 22 13.83 13.19 -6.68
N GLY A 23 14.48 13.74 -7.71
CA GLY A 23 13.85 14.13 -8.96
C GLY A 23 13.29 12.94 -9.72
N LEU A 24 13.99 11.80 -9.73
CA LEU A 24 13.51 10.57 -10.37
C LEU A 24 12.24 10.06 -9.69
N GLU A 25 12.21 10.01 -8.36
CA GLU A 25 11.04 9.56 -7.61
C GLU A 25 9.85 10.53 -7.76
N ALA A 26 10.09 11.84 -7.73
CA ALA A 26 9.07 12.84 -8.02
C ALA A 26 8.50 12.70 -9.44
N TRP A 27 9.35 12.44 -10.43
CA TRP A 27 8.92 12.16 -11.80
C TRP A 27 8.09 10.87 -11.89
N LYS A 28 8.50 9.79 -11.22
CA LYS A 28 7.74 8.52 -11.19
C LYS A 28 6.33 8.74 -10.63
N VAL A 29 6.20 9.47 -9.51
CA VAL A 29 4.90 9.84 -8.93
C VAL A 29 4.08 10.70 -9.90
N HIS A 30 4.71 11.67 -10.58
CA HIS A 30 4.02 12.50 -11.58
C HIS A 30 3.48 11.68 -12.76
N VAL A 31 4.26 10.73 -13.27
CA VAL A 31 3.83 9.80 -14.34
C VAL A 31 2.60 9.01 -13.89
N LEU A 32 2.64 8.42 -12.69
CA LEU A 32 1.52 7.64 -12.15
C LEU A 32 0.28 8.50 -11.89
N LYS A 33 0.43 9.76 -11.45
CA LYS A 33 -0.70 10.67 -11.26
C LYS A 33 -1.37 11.09 -12.57
N THR A 34 -0.60 11.17 -13.65
CA THR A 34 -1.12 11.67 -14.93
C THR A 34 -1.61 10.56 -15.86
N ASP A 35 -1.23 9.30 -15.62
CA ASP A 35 -1.60 8.14 -16.46
C ASP A 35 -1.19 8.34 -17.94
N ARG A 36 -0.06 9.04 -18.16
CA ARG A 36 0.35 9.52 -19.50
C ARG A 36 1.52 8.77 -20.12
N ALA A 37 2.17 7.87 -19.40
CA ALA A 37 3.36 7.18 -19.91
C ALA A 37 3.16 5.67 -20.01
N ALA A 38 3.62 5.10 -21.11
CA ALA A 38 3.72 3.65 -21.27
C ALA A 38 4.58 2.99 -20.17
N SER A 39 5.47 3.75 -19.54
CA SER A 39 6.33 3.30 -18.44
C SER A 39 5.64 3.18 -17.08
N ALA A 40 4.36 3.58 -16.94
CA ALA A 40 3.65 3.53 -15.66
C ALA A 40 3.64 2.11 -15.05
N PHE A 41 3.47 1.08 -15.90
CA PHE A 41 3.62 -0.31 -15.47
C PHE A 41 5.04 -0.62 -14.97
N CYS A 42 6.06 -0.24 -15.73
CA CYS A 42 7.46 -0.48 -15.39
C CYS A 42 7.87 0.20 -14.08
N ILE A 43 7.32 1.38 -13.78
CA ILE A 43 7.58 2.11 -12.53
C ILE A 43 7.09 1.31 -11.32
N VAL A 44 5.89 0.74 -11.40
CA VAL A 44 5.35 -0.10 -10.33
C VAL A 44 6.11 -1.42 -10.25
N LEU A 45 6.37 -2.04 -11.40
CA LEU A 45 7.06 -3.33 -11.50
C LEU A 45 8.47 -3.29 -10.88
N GLU A 46 9.21 -2.19 -11.08
CA GLU A 46 10.54 -1.99 -10.47
C GLU A 46 10.50 -2.15 -8.94
N ALA A 47 9.51 -1.55 -8.27
CA ALA A 47 9.37 -1.64 -6.83
C ALA A 47 8.89 -3.03 -6.37
N THR A 48 7.95 -3.64 -7.09
CA THR A 48 7.40 -4.95 -6.70
C THR A 48 8.37 -6.09 -6.94
N GLU A 49 9.15 -6.08 -8.03
CA GLU A 49 10.14 -7.13 -8.31
C GLU A 49 11.32 -7.08 -7.35
N GLU A 50 11.75 -5.87 -6.95
CA GLU A 50 12.78 -5.73 -5.92
C GLU A 50 12.29 -6.26 -4.56
N LEU A 51 11.05 -5.93 -4.18
CA LEU A 51 10.44 -6.50 -2.98
C LEU A 51 10.32 -8.03 -3.07
N ARG A 52 9.82 -8.57 -4.19
CA ARG A 52 9.70 -10.03 -4.40
C ARG A 52 11.04 -10.73 -4.27
N THR A 53 12.09 -10.16 -4.87
CA THR A 53 13.46 -10.69 -4.79
C THR A 53 13.94 -10.75 -3.33
N LEU A 54 13.69 -9.69 -2.55
CA LEU A 54 14.06 -9.65 -1.14
C LEU A 54 13.31 -10.74 -0.34
N TYR A 55 12.02 -10.95 -0.58
CA TYR A 55 11.26 -12.01 0.12
C TYR A 55 11.56 -13.43 -0.38
N SER A 56 11.95 -13.62 -1.64
CA SER A 56 12.16 -14.97 -2.20
C SER A 56 13.54 -15.55 -1.92
N TYR A 57 14.58 -14.70 -1.82
CA TYR A 57 15.98 -15.15 -1.74
C TYR A 57 16.62 -14.97 -0.37
N ASP A 58 16.33 -13.87 0.33
CA ASP A 58 17.09 -13.47 1.53
C ASP A 58 16.32 -13.70 2.85
N TYR A 59 14.99 -13.88 2.80
CA TYR A 59 14.14 -14.00 4.00
C TYR A 59 13.24 -15.25 3.93
N ALA A 60 13.66 -16.33 4.59
CA ALA A 60 12.78 -17.47 4.86
C ALA A 60 11.61 -17.12 5.81
N THR A 61 11.65 -15.94 6.44
CA THR A 61 10.57 -15.40 7.26
C THR A 61 10.60 -13.87 7.13
N PRO A 62 9.61 -13.25 6.47
CA PRO A 62 9.38 -11.82 6.47
C PRO A 62 9.49 -11.22 7.88
N PRO A 63 9.99 -9.98 8.03
CA PRO A 63 10.04 -9.31 9.31
C PRO A 63 8.62 -9.05 9.85
N ASP A 64 8.17 -9.90 10.76
CA ASP A 64 6.88 -9.77 11.43
C ASP A 64 6.65 -8.35 11.96
N GLY A 65 5.45 -7.83 11.70
CA GLY A 65 5.01 -6.53 12.20
C GLY A 65 5.75 -5.32 11.63
N LEU A 66 6.60 -5.47 10.60
CA LEU A 66 7.30 -4.32 9.98
C LEU A 66 6.31 -3.33 9.33
N PHE A 67 5.26 -3.86 8.71
CA PHE A 67 4.34 -3.08 7.89
C PHE A 67 2.95 -3.69 7.85
N CYS A 68 1.93 -2.84 7.81
CA CYS A 68 0.52 -3.22 7.62
C CYS A 68 -0.25 -2.24 6.72
N GLY A 69 0.44 -1.62 5.76
CA GLY A 69 -0.08 -0.45 5.03
C GLY A 69 0.41 0.88 5.60
N LYS A 70 0.89 0.85 6.85
CA LYS A 70 1.73 1.87 7.49
C LYS A 70 2.88 1.19 8.23
N ARG A 71 3.84 1.98 8.73
CA ARG A 71 4.91 1.48 9.58
C ARG A 71 4.35 0.82 10.84
N GLY A 72 4.73 -0.43 11.09
CA GLY A 72 4.44 -1.14 12.33
C GLY A 72 5.56 -0.93 13.34
N ARG A 73 6.56 -1.83 13.33
CA ARG A 73 7.81 -1.65 14.09
C ARG A 73 8.86 -0.81 13.32
N LEU A 74 9.90 -0.39 14.03
CA LEU A 74 11.06 0.25 13.40
C LEU A 74 11.90 -0.80 12.66
N PRO A 75 12.49 -0.45 11.50
CA PRO A 75 13.50 -1.28 10.85
C PRO A 75 14.71 -1.49 11.76
N GLU A 76 15.16 -2.73 11.93
CA GLU A 76 16.30 -3.08 12.80
C GLU A 76 17.55 -3.39 12.00
N THR A 77 17.38 -3.87 10.76
CA THR A 77 18.46 -4.23 9.85
C THR A 77 18.50 -3.30 8.64
N SER A 78 19.64 -3.28 7.93
CA SER A 78 19.76 -2.56 6.65
C SER A 78 18.75 -3.04 5.61
N VAL A 79 18.37 -4.32 5.68
CA VAL A 79 17.39 -4.90 4.76
C VAL A 79 15.97 -4.58 5.18
N ASP A 80 15.63 -4.62 6.48
CA ASP A 80 14.33 -4.11 6.97
C ASP A 80 14.12 -2.68 6.48
N PHE A 81 15.17 -1.86 6.54
CA PHE A 81 15.13 -0.49 6.06
C PHE A 81 14.85 -0.42 4.56
N ARG A 82 15.52 -1.27 3.76
CA ARG A 82 15.31 -1.36 2.31
C ARG A 82 13.88 -1.80 1.97
N ILE A 83 13.39 -2.87 2.60
CA ILE A 83 12.02 -3.38 2.46
C ILE A 83 11.03 -2.27 2.82
N TYR A 84 11.19 -1.64 3.99
CA TYR A 84 10.32 -0.56 4.43
C TYR A 84 10.29 0.61 3.45
N LYS A 85 11.45 1.01 2.89
CA LYS A 85 11.51 2.08 1.88
C LYS A 85 10.79 1.72 0.59
N LEU A 86 10.87 0.47 0.14
CA LEU A 86 10.12 0.01 -1.02
C LEU A 86 8.61 -0.04 -0.76
N LEU A 87 8.18 -0.42 0.45
CA LEU A 87 6.78 -0.39 0.87
C LEU A 87 6.24 1.05 0.96
N GLU A 88 7.01 1.99 1.53
CA GLU A 88 6.66 3.42 1.53
C GLU A 88 6.50 3.96 0.10
N ARG A 89 7.40 3.58 -0.80
CA ARG A 89 7.32 3.93 -2.22
C ARG A 89 6.06 3.36 -2.87
N LEU A 90 5.73 2.09 -2.60
CA LEU A 90 4.54 1.46 -3.14
C LEU A 90 3.25 2.10 -2.62
N VAL A 91 3.20 2.52 -1.35
CA VAL A 91 2.11 3.33 -0.79
C VAL A 91 1.99 4.66 -1.52
N SER A 92 3.10 5.36 -1.74
CA SER A 92 3.11 6.62 -2.49
C SER A 92 2.57 6.45 -3.91
N TYR A 93 2.92 5.35 -4.57
CA TYR A 93 2.40 5.01 -5.89
C TYR A 93 0.91 4.68 -5.83
N ALA A 94 0.46 3.86 -4.88
CA ALA A 94 -0.95 3.52 -4.70
C ALA A 94 -1.81 4.76 -4.40
N ALA A 95 -1.27 5.73 -3.64
CA ALA A 95 -1.95 6.98 -3.31
C ALA A 95 -2.18 7.90 -4.53
N THR A 96 -1.50 7.65 -5.65
CA THR A 96 -1.81 8.34 -6.92
C THR A 96 -3.15 7.90 -7.51
N GLY A 97 -3.70 6.76 -7.07
CA GLY A 97 -4.89 6.15 -7.65
C GLY A 97 -4.64 5.40 -8.96
N HIS A 98 -3.37 5.25 -9.37
CA HIS A 98 -3.01 4.56 -10.60
C HIS A 98 -3.35 3.07 -10.55
N TYR A 99 -3.87 2.54 -11.66
CA TYR A 99 -4.47 1.20 -11.70
C TYR A 99 -3.52 0.02 -11.63
N PHE A 100 -2.24 0.25 -11.91
CA PHE A 100 -1.19 -0.73 -11.61
C PHE A 100 -0.71 -0.63 -10.16
N ALA A 101 -0.74 0.55 -9.56
CA ALA A 101 -0.13 0.78 -8.25
C ALA A 101 -1.01 0.32 -7.08
N LEU A 102 -2.34 0.53 -7.19
CA LEU A 102 -3.29 0.04 -6.20
C LEU A 102 -3.23 -1.49 -6.02
N PRO A 103 -3.44 -2.32 -7.05
CA PRO A 103 -3.39 -3.78 -6.89
C PRO A 103 -2.00 -4.25 -6.44
N ALA A 104 -0.92 -3.61 -6.90
CA ALA A 104 0.43 -3.96 -6.46
C ALA A 104 0.63 -3.84 -4.94
N LEU A 105 0.00 -2.86 -4.28
CA LEU A 105 0.04 -2.75 -2.82
C LEU A 105 -0.72 -3.91 -2.13
N ALA A 106 -1.85 -4.32 -2.69
CA ALA A 106 -2.62 -5.46 -2.18
C ALA A 106 -1.87 -6.79 -2.40
N GLU A 107 -1.21 -6.97 -3.54
CA GLU A 107 -0.47 -8.19 -3.86
C GLU A 107 0.66 -8.48 -2.86
N VAL A 108 1.18 -7.48 -2.14
CA VAL A 108 2.23 -7.70 -1.11
C VAL A 108 1.86 -8.82 -0.13
N GLU A 109 0.58 -8.98 0.20
CA GLU A 109 0.10 -10.04 1.10
C GLU A 109 0.14 -11.46 0.52
N ASP A 110 0.30 -11.60 -0.81
CA ASP A 110 0.29 -12.89 -1.51
C ASP A 110 1.67 -13.54 -1.55
N TRP A 111 2.73 -12.73 -1.49
CA TRP A 111 4.13 -13.17 -1.58
C TRP A 111 4.97 -12.76 -0.36
N SER A 112 4.33 -12.28 0.70
CA SER A 112 4.96 -12.04 2.01
C SER A 112 3.97 -12.29 3.15
N ASP A 113 4.47 -12.35 4.38
CA ASP A 113 3.65 -12.48 5.60
C ASP A 113 3.13 -11.13 6.09
N ILE A 114 3.35 -10.05 5.33
CA ILE A 114 2.71 -8.76 5.60
C ILE A 114 1.20 -8.92 5.48
N ARG A 115 0.50 -8.38 6.47
CA ARG A 115 -0.95 -8.22 6.46
C ARG A 115 -1.29 -6.75 6.54
N LEU A 116 -1.99 -6.23 5.55
CA LEU A 116 -2.52 -4.89 5.53
C LEU A 116 -3.61 -4.75 6.59
N ASN A 117 -3.72 -3.57 7.18
CA ASN A 117 -4.86 -3.27 8.03
C ASN A 117 -6.17 -3.42 7.23
N PRO A 118 -7.24 -3.95 7.84
CA PRO A 118 -8.48 -4.26 7.13
C PRO A 118 -9.08 -3.09 6.33
N ASP A 119 -9.01 -1.87 6.86
CA ASP A 119 -9.47 -0.65 6.19
C ASP A 119 -8.59 -0.24 5.01
N ILE A 120 -7.27 -0.39 5.12
CA ILE A 120 -6.34 -0.13 4.01
C ILE A 120 -6.57 -1.17 2.91
N ARG A 121 -6.67 -2.46 3.28
CA ARG A 121 -7.00 -3.54 2.34
C ARG A 121 -8.33 -3.28 1.63
N TYR A 122 -9.37 -2.93 2.41
CA TYR A 122 -10.68 -2.59 1.87
C TYR A 122 -10.61 -1.41 0.91
N TYR A 123 -9.92 -0.32 1.27
CA TYR A 123 -9.76 0.83 0.41
C TYR A 123 -9.20 0.45 -0.97
N VAL A 124 -8.09 -0.30 -0.96
CA VAL A 124 -7.36 -0.65 -2.19
C VAL A 124 -8.22 -1.55 -3.08
N GLU A 125 -8.78 -2.62 -2.52
CA GLU A 125 -9.57 -3.58 -3.28
C GLU A 125 -10.92 -3.03 -3.74
N ALA A 126 -11.63 -2.29 -2.88
CA ALA A 126 -12.92 -1.71 -3.24
C ALA A 126 -12.78 -0.69 -4.36
N ARG A 127 -11.70 0.10 -4.34
CA ARG A 127 -11.40 1.04 -5.40
C ARG A 127 -11.07 0.35 -6.72
N GLN A 128 -10.29 -0.73 -6.66
CA GLN A 128 -9.99 -1.53 -7.84
C GLN A 128 -11.25 -2.18 -8.42
N ALA A 129 -12.10 -2.78 -7.59
CA ALA A 129 -13.36 -3.40 -8.01
C ALA A 129 -14.28 -2.38 -8.70
N ARG A 130 -14.49 -1.22 -8.07
CA ARG A 130 -15.36 -0.15 -8.59
C ARG A 130 -14.87 0.44 -9.91
N ARG A 131 -13.55 0.47 -10.14
CA ARG A 131 -12.97 0.89 -11.43
C ARG A 131 -13.48 0.03 -12.59
N TYR A 132 -13.72 -1.27 -12.34
CA TYR A 132 -14.24 -2.21 -13.33
C TYR A 132 -15.77 -2.38 -13.24
N GLY A 133 -16.49 -1.51 -12.51
CA GLY A 133 -17.93 -1.62 -12.34
C GLY A 133 -18.38 -2.78 -11.46
N ASN A 134 -17.45 -3.37 -10.69
CA ASN A 134 -17.75 -4.45 -9.76
C ASN A 134 -17.97 -3.91 -8.35
N GLU A 135 -18.74 -4.64 -7.56
CA GLU A 135 -18.82 -4.41 -6.12
C GLU A 135 -17.60 -5.01 -5.40
N PRO A 136 -17.09 -4.38 -4.32
CA PRO A 136 -16.09 -5.00 -3.46
C PRO A 136 -16.57 -6.33 -2.90
N ALA A 137 -15.63 -7.25 -2.68
CA ALA A 137 -15.94 -8.52 -2.03
C ALA A 137 -16.59 -8.27 -0.64
N PRO A 138 -17.78 -8.84 -0.36
CA PRO A 138 -18.50 -8.58 0.90
C PRO A 138 -17.66 -8.85 2.16
N ILE A 139 -16.81 -9.88 2.11
CA ILE A 139 -15.94 -10.27 3.21
C ILE A 139 -15.02 -9.15 3.67
N LEU A 140 -14.52 -8.29 2.77
CA LEU A 140 -13.62 -7.20 3.12
C LEU A 140 -14.37 -6.12 3.92
N ARG A 141 -15.57 -5.77 3.45
CA ARG A 141 -16.47 -4.84 4.13
C ARG A 141 -16.84 -5.37 5.52
N ASP A 142 -17.25 -6.63 5.59
CA ASP A 142 -17.66 -7.26 6.84
C ASP A 142 -16.50 -7.37 7.83
N THR A 143 -15.28 -7.59 7.34
CA THR A 143 -14.06 -7.60 8.18
C THR A 143 -13.79 -6.23 8.79
N VAL A 144 -13.91 -5.13 8.03
CA VAL A 144 -13.78 -3.76 8.57
C VAL A 144 -14.86 -3.51 9.62
N ILE A 145 -16.11 -3.88 9.35
CA ILE A 145 -17.21 -3.68 10.31
C ILE A 145 -16.95 -4.46 11.60
N ALA A 146 -16.54 -5.72 11.50
CA ALA A 146 -16.33 -6.60 12.65
C ALA A 146 -15.15 -6.14 13.52
N LEU A 147 -14.07 -5.65 12.90
CA LEU A 147 -12.83 -5.33 13.60
C LEU A 147 -12.69 -3.85 13.99
N GLN A 148 -13.34 -2.94 13.25
CA GLN A 148 -13.14 -1.49 13.39
C GLN A 148 -14.47 -0.71 13.45
N GLY A 149 -15.62 -1.37 13.24
CA GLY A 149 -16.94 -0.77 13.33
C GLY A 149 -17.44 -0.12 12.04
N LYS A 150 -18.74 0.20 12.04
CA LYS A 150 -19.44 0.80 10.87
C LYS A 150 -18.99 2.23 10.57
N ASP A 151 -18.66 3.01 11.60
CA ASP A 151 -18.20 4.39 11.42
C ASP A 151 -16.84 4.43 10.71
N ARG A 152 -15.96 3.46 11.00
CA ARG A 152 -14.69 3.32 10.28
C ARG A 152 -14.93 3.00 8.81
N LEU A 153 -15.81 2.04 8.51
CA LEU A 153 -16.18 1.73 7.13
C LEU A 153 -16.71 2.97 6.40
N ALA A 154 -17.62 3.73 7.03
CA ALA A 154 -18.18 4.94 6.43
C ALA A 154 -17.12 6.00 6.13
N PHE A 155 -16.15 6.18 7.03
CA PHE A 155 -15.00 7.04 6.78
C PHE A 155 -14.16 6.56 5.58
N VAL A 156 -13.84 5.27 5.52
CA VAL A 156 -13.05 4.70 4.41
C VAL A 156 -13.78 4.84 3.07
N GLU A 157 -15.10 4.63 3.06
CA GLU A 157 -15.96 4.85 1.90
C GLU A 157 -15.92 6.29 1.39
N ASP A 158 -15.94 7.26 2.29
CA ASP A 158 -15.77 8.68 1.94
C ASP A 158 -14.37 8.98 1.39
N ALA A 159 -13.33 8.41 2.01
CA ALA A 159 -11.96 8.54 1.53
C ALA A 159 -11.76 7.93 0.13
N ILE A 160 -12.43 6.83 -0.20
CA ILE A 160 -12.43 6.25 -1.55
C ILE A 160 -12.97 7.26 -2.57
N LYS A 161 -14.09 7.93 -2.25
CA LYS A 161 -14.70 8.95 -3.13
C LYS A 161 -13.76 10.14 -3.36
N ARG A 162 -12.96 10.49 -2.36
CA ARG A 162 -12.00 11.62 -2.41
C ARG A 162 -10.62 11.25 -2.95
N ASN A 163 -10.37 9.97 -3.27
CA ASN A 163 -9.03 9.49 -3.64
C ASN A 163 -7.98 9.79 -2.53
N ASP A 164 -8.34 9.56 -1.26
CA ASP A 164 -7.49 9.93 -0.13
C ASP A 164 -7.00 8.70 0.65
N LEU A 165 -6.04 7.97 0.07
CA LEU A 165 -5.43 6.80 0.72
C LEU A 165 -4.66 7.21 1.98
N TYR A 166 -3.99 8.35 1.96
CA TYR A 166 -3.19 8.81 3.11
C TYR A 166 -4.05 9.08 4.33
N ALA A 167 -5.23 9.70 4.17
CA ALA A 167 -6.15 9.88 5.29
C ALA A 167 -6.57 8.54 5.92
N VAL A 168 -6.75 7.48 5.12
CA VAL A 168 -7.02 6.12 5.65
C VAL A 168 -5.83 5.61 6.42
N ILE A 169 -4.63 5.66 5.85
CA ILE A 169 -3.38 5.16 6.46
C ILE A 169 -3.09 5.85 7.79
N GLU A 170 -3.15 7.18 7.82
CA GLU A 170 -2.82 8.00 9.01
C GLU A 170 -3.75 7.72 10.19
N THR A 171 -5.03 7.46 9.90
CA THR A 171 -6.07 7.23 10.91
C THR A 171 -6.35 5.75 11.17
N SER A 172 -5.70 4.85 10.43
CA SER A 172 -5.84 3.40 10.62
C SER A 172 -5.26 2.99 11.97
N PRO A 173 -5.80 1.98 12.67
CA PRO A 173 -5.24 1.54 13.96
C PRO A 173 -3.80 0.99 13.82
N PRO A 174 -3.02 0.91 14.90
CA PRO A 174 -1.69 0.30 14.90
C PRO A 174 -1.67 -1.12 14.32
N CYS A 175 -0.56 -1.53 13.69
CA CYS A 175 -0.43 -2.87 13.11
C CYS A 175 -0.56 -4.00 14.15
N SER A 176 -0.22 -3.72 15.41
CA SER A 176 -0.34 -4.67 16.53
C SER A 176 -1.76 -5.15 16.78
N ASP A 177 -2.76 -4.32 16.45
CA ASP A 177 -4.16 -4.60 16.76
C ASP A 177 -4.75 -5.70 15.87
N PHE A 178 -4.06 -6.03 14.77
CA PHE A 178 -4.48 -7.02 13.78
C PHE A 178 -3.42 -8.09 13.52
N ALA A 179 -2.43 -8.22 14.42
CA ALA A 179 -1.54 -9.37 14.41
C ALA A 179 -2.36 -10.68 14.55
N PRO A 180 -1.87 -11.82 14.03
CA PRO A 180 -2.59 -13.10 14.09
C PRO A 180 -3.12 -13.47 15.48
N GLU A 181 -2.38 -13.13 16.54
CA GLU A 181 -2.79 -13.33 17.94
C GLU A 181 -3.96 -12.42 18.37
N ALA A 182 -3.99 -11.18 17.90
CA ALA A 182 -5.08 -10.23 18.17
C ALA A 182 -6.36 -10.64 17.43
N LEU A 183 -6.22 -11.13 16.19
CA LEU A 183 -7.34 -11.70 15.42
C LEU A 183 -7.87 -13.00 16.05
N ALA A 184 -7.00 -13.85 16.59
CA ALA A 184 -7.41 -15.04 17.35
C ALA A 184 -8.19 -14.66 18.61
N LYS A 185 -7.69 -13.70 19.40
CA LYS A 185 -8.37 -13.19 20.60
C LYS A 185 -9.71 -12.52 20.29
N ALA A 186 -9.79 -11.71 19.22
CA ALA A 186 -11.04 -11.08 18.80
C ALA A 186 -12.09 -12.12 18.37
N ARG A 187 -11.67 -13.20 17.69
CA ARG A 187 -12.53 -14.32 17.31
C ARG A 187 -12.99 -15.15 18.52
N GLU A 188 -12.14 -15.32 19.53
CA GLU A 188 -12.49 -15.98 20.78
C GLU A 188 -13.45 -15.13 21.63
N ALA A 189 -13.22 -13.82 21.73
CA ALA A 189 -14.12 -12.89 22.41
C ALA A 189 -15.49 -12.83 21.73
N ALA A 190 -15.56 -12.81 20.40
CA ALA A 190 -16.80 -12.85 19.64
C ALA A 190 -17.56 -14.20 19.75
N ARG A 191 -16.89 -15.27 20.19
CA ARG A 191 -17.53 -16.57 20.51
C ARG A 191 -17.97 -16.67 21.98
N GLY A 192 -17.57 -15.71 22.81
CA GLY A 192 -17.67 -15.76 24.27
C GLY A 192 -18.84 -15.00 24.89
N ASP A 193 -19.76 -14.41 24.11
CA ASP A 193 -21.03 -13.87 24.63
C ASP A 193 -22.08 -15.00 24.69
N PRO A 194 -22.39 -15.57 25.88
CA PRO A 194 -23.53 -16.44 26.04
C PRO A 194 -24.78 -15.57 26.24
N ILE A 195 -25.82 -15.82 25.44
CA ILE A 195 -27.20 -15.50 25.86
C ILE A 195 -27.59 -16.49 26.94
#